data_AF-A0A7R8VNA1-F1
#
_entry.id   AF-A0A7R8VNA1-F1
#
_cell.length_a   1.000
_cell.length_b   1.000
_cell.length_c   1.000
_cell.angle_alpha   90.00
_cell.angle_beta   90.00
_cell.angle_gamma   90.00
#
_symmetry.space_group_name_H-M   'P 1'
#
loop_
_entity.id
_entity.type
_entity.pdbx_description
1 polymer ?
#
loop_
_entity_poly.entity_id
_entity_poly.type
_entity_poly.pdbx_seq_one_letter_code
_entity_poly.pdbx_strand_id
1 'polypeptide(L)'
;MCNGLEEERGSVLAVTTSDPHALGKTTRFVGICIDRSGCGLRANFILRNVVDHLGTEILYEMYNPTIQKIEVLRLEKRLDDKLLYLRDALPEYCTFPFNMEPEFLPEGTPVPVNPIKVQLKPRPWLERWERQNLQGVQPFKLPKRFFEKAKAVATPWEKFDLMKTYRSTIAEEEQSEIFSEVYSELHQLEFTRKKMKRKKMFVKPKKTA
;
A
#
# COMPACT_ATOMS: atom_id res chain seq x y z
N MET A 1 -0.48 19.42 -0.80
CA MET A 1 -1.48 18.34 -0.62
C MET A 1 -1.51 17.57 -1.92
N CYS A 2 -0.84 16.42 -1.96
CA CYS A 2 -0.75 15.61 -3.18
C CYS A 2 -2.01 14.73 -3.27
N ASN A 3 -2.97 15.13 -4.11
CA ASN A 3 -4.13 14.30 -4.46
C ASN A 3 -3.75 13.21 -5.49
N GLY A 4 -2.69 12.45 -5.21
CA GLY A 4 -2.41 11.18 -5.86
C GLY A 4 -2.85 10.10 -4.89
N LEU A 5 -3.52 9.05 -5.38
CA LEU A 5 -3.94 7.86 -4.62
C LEU A 5 -2.92 7.54 -3.51
N GLU A 6 -3.16 8.03 -2.30
CA GLU A 6 -2.31 7.75 -1.15
C GLU A 6 -2.64 6.31 -0.76
N GLU A 7 -2.01 5.37 -1.46
CA GLU A 7 -2.11 3.94 -1.16
C GLU A 7 -1.38 3.69 0.15
N GLU A 8 -2.09 3.94 1.24
CA GLU A 8 -1.54 3.80 2.57
C GLU A 8 -1.39 2.34 2.94
N ARG A 9 -0.33 2.03 3.72
CA ARG A 9 -0.12 0.67 4.23
C ARG A 9 -1.34 0.26 5.06
N GLY A 10 -1.93 -0.88 4.72
CA GLY A 10 -3.20 -1.34 5.29
C GLY A 10 -4.44 -1.06 4.45
N SER A 11 -4.35 -0.27 3.37
CA SER A 11 -5.45 -0.10 2.42
C SER A 11 -5.70 -1.36 1.61
N VAL A 12 -6.96 -1.56 1.21
CA VAL A 12 -7.39 -2.68 0.35
C VAL A 12 -7.37 -2.19 -1.10
N LEU A 13 -6.59 -2.87 -1.94
CA LEU A 13 -6.37 -2.51 -3.34
C LEU A 13 -6.85 -3.64 -4.26
N ALA A 14 -7.29 -3.27 -5.46
CA ALA A 14 -7.48 -4.17 -6.57
C ALA A 14 -6.52 -3.81 -7.71
N VAL A 15 -5.66 -4.74 -8.10
CA VAL A 15 -4.72 -4.54 -9.19
C VAL A 15 -5.15 -5.39 -10.37
N THR A 16 -5.26 -4.76 -11.54
CA THR A 16 -5.53 -5.42 -12.82
C THR A 16 -4.27 -5.41 -13.67
N THR A 17 -3.76 -6.59 -14.01
CA THR A 17 -2.59 -6.79 -14.87
C THR A 17 -2.97 -7.49 -16.17
N SER A 18 -2.22 -7.25 -17.24
CA SER A 18 -2.27 -8.09 -18.43
C SER A 18 -1.45 -9.37 -18.22
N ASP A 19 -2.06 -10.51 -18.43
CA ASP A 19 -1.42 -11.81 -18.43
C ASP A 19 -1.76 -12.54 -19.73
N PRO A 20 -0.79 -12.82 -20.62
CA PRO A 20 -1.03 -13.54 -21.87
C PRO A 20 -1.67 -14.92 -21.71
N HIS A 21 -1.47 -15.58 -20.56
CA HIS A 21 -1.91 -16.95 -20.31
C HIS A 21 -3.25 -17.03 -19.57
N ALA A 22 -3.73 -15.91 -19.02
CA ALA A 22 -5.01 -15.86 -18.33
C ALA A 22 -6.19 -15.85 -19.31
N LEU A 23 -7.31 -16.43 -18.88
CA LEU A 23 -8.58 -16.36 -19.60
C LEU A 23 -9.03 -14.88 -19.66
N GLY A 24 -9.11 -14.31 -20.86
CA GLY A 24 -9.41 -12.88 -21.03
C GLY A 24 -8.18 -11.97 -21.10
N LYS A 25 -6.97 -12.53 -21.05
CA LYS A 25 -5.67 -11.83 -21.12
C LYS A 25 -5.41 -10.82 -20.00
N THR A 26 -6.27 -10.81 -18.98
CA THR A 26 -6.19 -9.92 -17.83
C THR A 26 -6.48 -10.68 -16.55
N THR A 27 -5.82 -10.29 -15.48
CA THR A 27 -5.98 -10.85 -14.15
C THR A 27 -6.25 -9.72 -13.17
N ARG A 28 -7.22 -9.91 -12.28
CA ARG A 28 -7.52 -8.96 -11.21
C ARG A 28 -7.30 -9.64 -9.86
N PHE A 29 -6.50 -9.01 -9.01
CA PHE A 29 -6.24 -9.49 -7.65
C PHE A 29 -6.63 -8.42 -6.65
N VAL A 30 -7.38 -8.82 -5.62
CA VAL A 30 -7.81 -7.96 -4.51
C VAL A 30 -7.09 -8.41 -3.26
N GLY A 31 -6.57 -7.46 -2.48
CA GLY A 31 -5.93 -7.75 -1.20
C GLY A 31 -5.53 -6.51 -0.41
N ILE A 32 -5.12 -6.72 0.83
CA ILE A 32 -4.57 -5.67 1.68
C ILE A 32 -3.09 -5.43 1.34
N CYS A 33 -2.70 -4.17 1.25
CA CYS A 33 -1.30 -3.78 1.09
C CYS A 33 -0.55 -3.95 2.42
N ILE A 34 0.35 -4.94 2.50
CA ILE A 34 1.05 -5.29 3.75
C ILE A 34 2.43 -4.65 3.89
N ASP A 35 3.07 -4.30 2.77
CA ASP A 35 4.37 -3.63 2.75
C ASP A 35 4.52 -2.83 1.45
N ARG A 36 5.26 -1.73 1.53
CA ARG A 36 5.68 -0.90 0.41
C ARG A 36 7.18 -0.66 0.54
N SER A 37 7.93 -1.01 -0.50
CA SER A 37 9.39 -0.95 -0.48
C SER A 37 9.97 -0.46 -1.81
N GLY A 38 11.27 -0.16 -1.82
CA GLY A 38 11.95 0.40 -2.98
C GLY A 38 11.69 1.89 -3.18
N CYS A 39 12.38 2.47 -4.16
CA CYS A 39 12.29 3.88 -4.55
C CYS A 39 12.42 4.04 -6.07
N GLY A 40 11.96 5.19 -6.59
CA GLY A 40 11.95 5.47 -8.03
C GLY A 40 11.22 4.39 -8.83
N LEU A 41 11.78 4.00 -9.98
CA LEU A 41 11.20 2.97 -10.85
C LEU A 41 11.13 1.57 -10.21
N ARG A 42 11.88 1.34 -9.13
CA ARG A 42 11.92 0.06 -8.40
C ARG A 42 10.95 0.03 -7.21
N ALA A 43 10.08 1.03 -7.08
CA ALA A 43 9.04 1.04 -6.07
C ALA A 43 8.09 -0.15 -6.27
N ASN A 44 7.82 -0.88 -5.19
CA ASN A 44 6.96 -2.04 -5.19
C ASN A 44 6.08 -2.08 -3.93
N PHE A 45 5.05 -2.92 -3.98
CA PHE A 45 4.15 -3.18 -2.88
C PHE A 45 3.66 -4.62 -2.89
N ILE A 46 3.33 -5.16 -1.72
CA ILE A 46 2.87 -6.53 -1.57
C ILE A 46 1.39 -6.52 -1.19
N LEU A 47 0.56 -7.16 -2.02
CA LEU A 47 -0.83 -7.44 -1.70
C LEU A 47 -0.97 -8.83 -1.12
N ARG A 48 -1.73 -8.94 -0.04
CA ARG A 48 -2.07 -10.21 0.61
C ARG A 48 -3.58 -10.42 0.61
N ASN A 49 -4.01 -11.63 0.29
CA ASN A 49 -5.38 -12.08 0.49
C ASN A 49 -5.39 -13.58 0.87
N VAL A 50 -6.48 -14.04 1.47
CA VAL A 50 -6.72 -15.47 1.67
C VAL A 50 -7.79 -15.92 0.68
N VAL A 51 -7.39 -16.77 -0.26
CA VAL A 51 -8.21 -17.27 -1.36
C VAL A 51 -8.33 -18.79 -1.19
N ASP A 52 -9.54 -19.33 -1.13
CA ASP A 52 -9.78 -20.75 -0.93
C ASP A 52 -8.99 -21.34 0.27
N HIS A 53 -8.95 -20.58 1.37
CA HIS A 53 -8.21 -20.89 2.60
C HIS A 53 -6.68 -20.95 2.45
N LEU A 54 -6.13 -20.53 1.30
CA LEU A 54 -4.71 -20.40 1.05
C LEU A 54 -4.31 -18.92 1.11
N GLY A 55 -3.22 -18.62 1.83
CA GLY A 55 -2.68 -17.26 1.87
C GLY A 55 -1.89 -16.99 0.59
N THR A 56 -2.38 -16.07 -0.24
CA THR A 56 -1.74 -15.65 -1.47
C THR A 56 -1.15 -14.25 -1.31
N GLU A 57 0.10 -14.09 -1.73
CA GLU A 57 0.77 -12.79 -1.77
C GLU A 57 1.28 -12.53 -3.18
N ILE A 58 1.05 -11.33 -3.69
CA ILE A 58 1.56 -10.87 -4.98
C ILE A 58 2.33 -9.57 -4.77
N LEU A 59 3.59 -9.57 -5.18
CA LEU A 59 4.41 -8.37 -5.25
C LEU A 59 4.17 -7.69 -6.60
N TYR A 60 3.73 -6.44 -6.55
CA TYR A 60 3.57 -5.59 -7.72
C TYR A 60 4.65 -4.52 -7.74
N GLU A 61 5.27 -4.34 -8.90
CA GLU A 61 6.14 -3.21 -9.18
C GLU A 61 5.29 -2.05 -9.70
N MET A 62 5.33 -0.89 -9.04
CA MET A 62 4.40 0.21 -9.28
C MET A 62 4.41 0.74 -10.73
N TYR A 63 5.58 0.70 -11.37
CA TYR A 63 5.79 1.21 -12.73
C TYR A 63 5.86 0.10 -13.78
N ASN A 64 5.37 -1.10 -13.46
CA ASN A 64 5.37 -2.20 -14.41
C ASN A 64 4.34 -1.96 -15.53
N PRO A 65 4.74 -2.04 -16.82
CA PRO A 65 3.84 -1.76 -17.95
C PRO A 65 2.71 -2.79 -18.11
N THR A 66 2.79 -3.95 -17.45
CA THR A 66 1.70 -4.93 -17.44
C THR A 66 0.53 -4.51 -16.55
N ILE A 67 0.74 -3.59 -15.61
CA ILE A 67 -0.33 -3.06 -14.75
C ILE A 67 -1.21 -2.13 -15.60
N GLN A 68 -2.48 -2.50 -15.74
CA GLN A 68 -3.46 -1.70 -16.48
C GLN A 68 -4.16 -0.70 -15.56
N LYS A 69 -4.46 -1.12 -14.33
CA LYS A 69 -5.21 -0.31 -13.37
C LYS A 69 -4.91 -0.74 -11.94
N ILE A 70 -4.72 0.24 -11.07
CA ILE A 70 -4.72 0.06 -9.62
C ILE A 70 -5.93 0.82 -9.07
N GLU A 71 -6.81 0.11 -8.38
CA GLU A 71 -8.01 0.66 -7.75
C GLU A 71 -7.85 0.58 -6.23
N VAL A 72 -8.09 1.69 -5.54
CA VAL A 72 -8.21 1.69 -4.08
C VAL A 72 -9.66 1.35 -3.74
N LEU A 73 -9.87 0.18 -3.12
CA LEU A 73 -11.20 -0.27 -2.70
C LEU A 73 -11.57 0.27 -1.32
N ARG A 74 -10.63 0.22 -0.37
CA ARG A 74 -10.80 0.86 0.94
C ARG A 74 -9.52 1.56 1.33
N LEU A 75 -9.62 2.87 1.53
CA LEU A 75 -8.52 3.71 1.98
C LEU A 75 -8.50 3.71 3.52
N GLU A 76 -7.51 3.04 4.10
CA GLU A 76 -7.29 3.03 5.55
C GLU A 76 -5.81 2.94 5.90
N LYS A 77 -5.47 3.48 7.07
CA LYS A 77 -4.18 3.29 7.74
C LYS A 77 -4.30 2.24 8.83
N ARG A 78 -3.24 1.48 9.07
CA ARG A 78 -3.10 0.63 10.26
C ARG A 78 -2.14 1.30 11.25
N LEU A 79 -2.07 0.73 12.47
CA LEU A 79 -1.20 1.24 13.53
C LEU A 79 0.30 1.02 13.25
N ASP A 80 0.62 0.04 12.40
CA ASP A 80 1.99 -0.30 12.04
C ASP A 80 2.24 -0.05 10.55
N ASP A 81 3.46 0.37 10.23
CA ASP A 81 3.91 0.62 8.86
C ASP A 81 4.10 -0.67 8.05
N LYS A 82 4.40 -1.79 8.71
CA LYS A 82 4.63 -3.10 8.08
C LYS A 82 3.70 -4.13 8.70
N LEU A 83 2.84 -4.71 7.87
CA LEU A 83 1.81 -5.66 8.30
C LEU A 83 2.22 -7.12 8.02
N LEU A 84 3.52 -7.40 8.01
CA LEU A 84 4.06 -8.74 7.71
C LEU A 84 3.59 -9.80 8.73
N TYR A 85 3.23 -9.39 9.95
CA TYR A 85 2.64 -10.26 10.96
C TYR A 85 1.29 -10.87 10.55
N LEU A 86 0.62 -10.32 9.52
CA LEU A 86 -0.58 -10.89 8.93
C LEU A 86 -0.36 -12.28 8.30
N ARG A 87 0.90 -12.68 8.05
CA ARG A 87 1.28 -14.04 7.65
C ARG A 87 0.96 -15.08 8.73
N ASP A 88 1.21 -14.72 9.98
CA ASP A 88 0.99 -15.57 11.16
C ASP A 88 -0.32 -15.25 11.90
N ALA A 89 -1.11 -14.30 11.40
CA ALA A 89 -2.40 -13.94 11.95
C ALA A 89 -3.51 -14.94 11.59
N LEU A 90 -4.65 -14.81 12.29
CA LEU A 90 -5.87 -15.49 11.87
C LEU A 90 -6.30 -15.06 10.45
N PRO A 91 -6.83 -15.96 9.61
CA PRO A 91 -7.22 -15.64 8.23
C PRO A 91 -8.25 -14.53 8.10
N GLU A 92 -9.10 -14.35 9.11
CA GLU A 92 -10.18 -13.34 9.15
C GLU A 92 -9.67 -11.91 8.89
N TYR A 93 -8.47 -11.58 9.37
CA TYR A 93 -7.89 -10.25 9.18
C TYR A 93 -7.33 -10.00 7.77
N CYS A 94 -7.22 -11.06 6.95
CA CYS A 94 -6.62 -11.03 5.62
C CYS A 94 -7.59 -11.46 4.50
N THR A 95 -8.81 -11.85 4.84
CA THR A 95 -9.77 -12.38 3.87
C THR A 95 -10.62 -11.24 3.34
N PHE A 96 -10.47 -10.92 2.06
CA PHE A 96 -11.23 -9.87 1.39
C PHE A 96 -11.97 -10.43 0.17
N PRO A 97 -13.25 -10.10 -0.03
CA PRO A 97 -14.00 -10.55 -1.18
C PRO A 97 -13.49 -9.88 -2.46
N PHE A 98 -13.33 -10.66 -3.54
CA PHE A 98 -12.89 -10.12 -4.83
C PHE A 98 -13.86 -9.10 -5.42
N ASN A 99 -15.16 -9.24 -5.15
CA ASN A 99 -16.21 -8.35 -5.65
C ASN A 99 -16.50 -7.18 -4.71
N MET A 100 -15.55 -6.80 -3.85
CA MET A 100 -15.68 -5.63 -2.99
C MET A 100 -15.82 -4.35 -3.83
N GLU A 101 -16.82 -3.53 -3.50
CA GLU A 101 -17.04 -2.22 -4.11
C GLU A 101 -16.14 -1.16 -3.48
N PRO A 102 -15.70 -0.13 -4.24
CA PRO A 102 -14.87 0.93 -3.69
C PRO A 102 -15.64 1.86 -2.76
N GLU A 103 -15.10 2.07 -1.57
CA GLU A 103 -15.57 3.04 -0.57
C GLU A 103 -14.93 4.41 -0.84
N PHE A 104 -15.75 5.42 -1.16
CA PHE A 104 -15.27 6.77 -1.44
C PHE A 104 -15.24 7.64 -0.18
N LEU A 105 -14.10 8.28 0.06
CA LEU A 105 -13.95 9.34 1.07
C LEU A 105 -14.08 10.71 0.38
N PRO A 106 -14.74 11.69 1.01
CA PRO A 106 -14.84 13.04 0.45
C PRO A 106 -13.45 13.70 0.40
N GLU A 107 -13.24 14.52 -0.62
CA GLU A 107 -11.95 15.18 -0.82
C GLU A 107 -11.59 16.07 0.39
N GLY A 108 -10.37 15.89 0.90
CA GLY A 108 -9.85 16.67 2.03
C GLY A 108 -10.05 16.04 3.42
N THR A 109 -10.78 14.93 3.55
CA THR A 109 -10.78 14.20 4.84
C THR A 109 -9.45 13.47 5.05
N PRO A 110 -8.88 13.50 6.27
CA PRO A 110 -7.70 12.71 6.58
C PRO A 110 -8.01 11.21 6.47
N VAL A 111 -7.02 10.42 6.05
CA VAL A 111 -7.15 8.96 5.94
C VAL A 111 -7.48 8.36 7.31
N PRO A 112 -8.56 7.56 7.45
CA PRO A 112 -8.94 6.97 8.72
C PRO A 112 -7.92 5.92 9.17
N VAL A 113 -7.53 5.99 10.46
CA VAL A 113 -6.65 4.99 11.09
C VAL A 113 -7.49 3.93 11.77
N ASN A 114 -7.31 2.68 11.34
CA ASN A 114 -7.99 1.51 11.87
C ASN A 114 -7.27 0.97 13.13
N PRO A 115 -7.89 1.04 14.33
CA PRO A 115 -7.25 0.66 15.59
C PRO A 115 -7.32 -0.85 15.90
N ILE A 116 -7.83 -1.68 15.00
CA ILE A 116 -7.98 -3.13 15.21
C ILE A 116 -6.63 -3.76 15.56
N LYS A 117 -6.62 -4.52 16.65
CA LYS A 117 -5.47 -5.33 17.08
C LYS A 117 -5.67 -6.80 16.69
N VAL A 118 -4.73 -7.30 15.89
CA VAL A 118 -4.75 -8.63 15.30
C VAL A 118 -4.34 -9.70 16.30
N GLN A 119 -5.07 -10.82 16.31
CA GLN A 119 -4.69 -12.02 17.04
C GLN A 119 -3.82 -12.93 16.15
N LEU A 120 -2.65 -13.32 16.67
CA LEU A 120 -1.77 -14.29 16.02
C LEU A 120 -2.20 -15.73 16.30
N LYS A 121 -1.88 -16.62 15.35
CA LYS A 121 -1.95 -18.07 15.52
C LYS A 121 -0.99 -18.53 16.63
N PRO A 122 -1.16 -19.76 17.17
CA PRO A 122 -0.13 -20.35 18.01
C PRO A 122 1.19 -20.50 17.24
N ARG A 123 2.31 -20.50 17.97
CA ARG A 123 3.66 -20.73 17.42
C ARG A 123 3.76 -22.13 16.77
N PRO A 124 4.66 -22.35 15.80
CA PRO A 124 5.74 -21.46 15.33
C PRO A 124 5.26 -20.33 14.39
N TRP A 125 5.92 -19.17 14.51
CA TRP A 125 5.73 -18.01 13.63
C TRP A 125 6.91 -17.87 12.66
N LEU A 126 6.70 -17.15 11.56
CA LEU A 126 7.74 -16.83 10.58
C LEU A 126 8.86 -15.97 11.20
N GLU A 127 8.47 -14.92 11.94
CA GLU A 127 9.41 -14.02 12.59
C GLU A 127 9.21 -13.96 14.10
N ARG A 128 10.21 -13.37 14.77
CA ARG A 128 10.16 -13.07 16.20
C ARG A 128 9.44 -11.75 16.42
N TRP A 129 8.13 -11.75 16.18
CA TRP A 129 7.25 -10.57 16.33
C TRP A 129 7.33 -9.97 17.73
N GLU A 130 7.64 -10.77 18.76
CA GLU A 130 7.80 -10.30 20.13
C GLU A 130 8.98 -9.33 20.33
N ARG A 131 9.90 -9.25 19.36
CA ARG A 131 11.05 -8.34 19.37
C ARG A 131 10.77 -7.03 18.66
N GLN A 132 9.72 -6.96 17.85
CA GLN A 132 9.36 -5.78 17.08
C GLN A 132 8.42 -4.91 17.92
N ASN A 133 8.52 -3.59 17.77
CA ASN A 133 7.67 -2.63 18.47
C ASN A 133 6.31 -2.47 17.78
N LEU A 134 5.55 -3.56 17.68
CA LEU A 134 4.26 -3.62 16.98
C LEU A 134 3.12 -3.13 17.89
N GLN A 135 2.26 -2.25 17.36
CA GLN A 135 1.09 -1.70 18.04
C GLN A 135 -0.22 -2.36 17.61
N GLY A 136 -0.26 -2.91 16.39
CA GLY A 136 -1.41 -3.56 15.77
C GLY A 136 -1.59 -5.03 16.12
N VAL A 137 -0.80 -5.59 17.03
CA VAL A 137 -0.91 -6.98 17.47
C VAL A 137 -1.40 -7.04 18.92
N GLN A 138 -2.27 -8.00 19.22
CA GLN A 138 -2.71 -8.25 20.60
C GLN A 138 -1.52 -8.65 21.50
N PRO A 139 -1.54 -8.34 22.80
CA PRO A 139 -0.45 -8.71 23.70
C PRO A 139 -0.11 -10.21 23.64
N PHE A 140 1.18 -10.51 23.43
CA PHE A 140 1.64 -11.89 23.29
C PHE A 140 1.45 -12.67 24.59
N LYS A 141 0.79 -13.82 24.54
CA LYS A 141 0.67 -14.77 25.67
C LYS A 141 1.92 -15.66 25.76
N LEU A 142 3.10 -15.05 26.00
CA LEU A 142 4.39 -15.76 26.04
C LEU A 142 4.99 -15.80 27.45
N PRO A 143 5.84 -16.81 27.77
CA PRO A 143 6.62 -16.83 28.99
C PRO A 143 7.58 -15.63 29.10
N LYS A 144 7.81 -15.13 30.33
CA LYS A 144 8.67 -13.97 30.63
C LYS A 144 10.05 -14.00 29.96
N ARG A 145 10.68 -15.19 29.86
CA ARG A 145 11.98 -15.40 29.21
C ARG A 145 12.07 -14.83 27.79
N PHE A 146 10.95 -14.79 27.05
CA PHE A 146 10.93 -14.26 25.68
C PHE A 146 11.03 -12.73 25.68
N PHE A 147 10.29 -12.08 26.57
CA PHE A 147 10.34 -10.63 26.75
C PHE A 147 11.70 -10.16 27.25
N GLU A 148 12.34 -10.90 28.16
CA GLU A 148 13.70 -10.61 28.61
C GLU A 148 14.70 -10.66 27.45
N LYS A 149 14.61 -11.70 26.61
CA LYS A 149 15.45 -11.82 25.40
C LYS A 149 15.16 -10.72 24.37
N ALA A 150 13.91 -10.30 24.22
CA ALA A 150 13.55 -9.19 23.35
C ALA A 150 14.15 -7.87 23.85
N LYS A 151 14.02 -7.60 25.15
CA LYS A 151 14.58 -6.41 25.81
C LYS A 151 16.11 -6.35 25.69
N ALA A 152 16.79 -7.49 25.78
CA ALA A 152 18.26 -7.57 25.64
C ALA A 152 18.76 -7.21 24.23
N VAL A 153 17.94 -7.36 23.19
CA VAL A 153 18.27 -7.05 21.79
C VAL A 153 17.71 -5.69 21.35
N ALA A 154 16.84 -5.08 22.16
CA ALA A 154 16.21 -3.83 21.82
C ALA A 154 17.23 -2.68 21.71
N THR A 155 16.97 -1.76 20.79
CA THR A 155 17.83 -0.62 20.48
C THR A 155 17.15 0.72 20.82
N PRO A 156 16.87 0.99 22.11
CA PRO A 156 16.08 2.17 22.52
C PRO A 156 16.72 3.52 22.17
N TRP A 157 18.02 3.55 21.88
CA TRP A 157 18.75 4.76 21.48
C TRP A 157 18.43 5.21 20.04
N GLU A 158 17.93 4.34 19.17
CA GLU A 158 17.66 4.69 17.76
C GLU A 158 16.66 5.82 17.60
N LYS A 159 15.70 5.96 18.52
CA LYS A 159 14.72 7.06 18.49
C LYS A 159 15.36 8.44 18.70
N PHE A 160 16.60 8.48 19.21
CA PHE A 160 17.36 9.69 19.44
C PHE A 160 18.50 9.87 18.42
N ASP A 161 18.64 8.96 17.46
CA ASP A 161 19.69 9.03 16.44
C ASP A 161 19.27 9.99 15.31
N LEU A 162 19.65 11.26 15.46
CA LEU A 162 19.36 12.32 14.49
C LEU A 162 19.91 12.01 13.09
N MET A 163 21.07 11.34 13.02
CA MET A 163 21.71 11.02 11.75
C MET A 163 20.95 9.90 11.03
N LYS A 164 20.36 8.94 11.77
CA LYS A 164 19.46 7.94 11.21
C LYS A 164 18.21 8.59 10.61
N THR A 165 17.58 9.54 11.32
CA THR A 165 16.45 10.31 10.78
C THR A 165 16.85 11.06 9.51
N TYR A 166 17.97 11.80 9.55
CA TYR A 166 18.46 12.55 8.39
C TYR A 166 18.67 11.68 7.16
N ARG A 167 19.28 10.49 7.30
CA ARG A 167 19.47 9.54 6.19
C ARG A 167 18.17 8.94 5.65
N SER A 168 17.09 8.97 6.42
CA SER A 168 15.79 8.41 6.04
C SER A 168 14.83 9.43 5.45
N THR A 169 15.10 10.72 5.64
CA THR A 169 14.24 11.83 5.21
C THR A 169 14.93 12.65 4.12
N ILE A 170 14.15 13.15 3.17
CA ILE A 170 14.64 14.11 2.17
C ILE A 170 14.66 15.50 2.83
N ALA A 171 15.69 16.31 2.57
CA ALA A 171 15.80 17.67 3.10
C ALA A 171 14.66 18.58 2.59
N GLU A 172 14.27 19.60 3.35
CA GLU A 172 13.13 20.45 3.00
C GLU A 172 13.37 21.25 1.70
N GLU A 173 14.61 21.68 1.44
CA GLU A 173 14.94 22.36 0.18
C GLU A 173 14.74 21.43 -1.02
N GLU A 174 15.25 20.20 -0.93
CA GLU A 174 15.10 19.17 -1.97
C GLU A 174 13.63 18.76 -2.16
N GLN A 175 12.87 18.63 -1.07
CA GLN A 175 11.43 18.37 -1.15
C GLN A 175 10.71 19.47 -1.93
N SER A 176 11.04 20.74 -1.66
CA SER A 176 10.42 21.89 -2.33
C SER A 176 10.71 21.89 -3.83
N GLU A 177 11.95 21.57 -4.22
CA GLU A 177 12.34 21.42 -5.61
C GLU A 177 11.56 20.30 -6.30
N ILE A 178 11.54 19.10 -5.70
CA ILE A 178 10.80 17.93 -6.21
C ILE A 178 9.31 18.25 -6.37
N PHE A 179 8.69 18.85 -5.36
CA PHE A 179 7.28 19.21 -5.42
C PHE A 179 7.00 20.25 -6.50
N SER A 180 7.88 21.24 -6.68
CA SER A 180 7.71 22.25 -7.73
C SER A 180 7.71 21.64 -9.13
N GLU A 181 8.63 20.70 -9.39
CA GLU A 181 8.70 19.95 -10.64
C GLU A 181 7.42 19.13 -10.86
N VAL A 182 7.03 18.32 -9.87
CA VAL A 182 5.84 17.46 -9.94
C VAL A 182 4.56 18.27 -10.17
N TYR A 183 4.36 19.37 -9.44
CA TYR A 183 3.18 20.21 -9.61
C TYR A 183 3.15 20.89 -10.99
N SER A 184 4.31 21.29 -11.52
CA SER A 184 4.39 21.88 -12.86
C SER A 184 3.98 20.87 -13.95
N GLU A 185 4.49 19.63 -13.88
CA GLU A 185 4.16 18.56 -14.81
C GLU A 185 2.70 18.12 -14.70
N LEU A 186 2.18 18.00 -13.47
CA LEU A 186 0.76 17.71 -13.24
C LEU A 186 -0.14 18.80 -13.86
N HIS A 187 0.23 20.07 -13.72
CA HIS A 187 -0.53 21.17 -14.32
C HIS A 187 -0.53 21.10 -15.85
N GLN A 188 0.63 20.80 -16.47
CA GLN A 188 0.74 20.60 -17.92
C GLN A 188 -0.11 19.41 -18.40
N LEU A 189 -0.08 18.29 -17.67
CA LEU A 189 -0.89 17.10 -17.95
C LEU A 189 -2.40 17.40 -17.86
N GLU A 190 -2.84 18.13 -16.85
CA GLU A 190 -4.24 18.56 -16.72
C GLU A 190 -4.70 19.40 -17.90
N PHE A 191 -3.88 20.39 -18.30
CA PHE A 191 -4.19 21.24 -19.44
C PHE A 191 -4.27 20.44 -20.73
N THR A 192 -3.34 19.50 -20.93
CA THR A 192 -3.33 18.59 -22.07
C THR A 192 -4.57 17.71 -22.09
N ARG A 193 -4.97 17.13 -20.95
CA ARG A 193 -6.21 16.35 -20.79
C ARG A 193 -7.45 17.19 -21.12
N LYS A 194 -7.53 18.44 -20.65
CA LYS A 194 -8.64 19.38 -20.97
C LYS A 194 -8.70 19.67 -22.48
N LYS A 195 -7.56 19.96 -23.12
CA LYS A 195 -7.47 20.15 -24.58
C LYS A 195 -7.93 18.92 -25.36
N MET A 196 -7.46 17.72 -24.99
CA MET A 196 -7.85 16.48 -25.64
C MET A 196 -9.36 16.20 -25.50
N LYS A 197 -9.95 16.42 -24.31
CA LYS A 197 -11.40 16.29 -24.10
C LYS A 197 -12.19 17.21 -25.03
N ARG A 198 -11.79 18.49 -25.14
CA ARG A 198 -12.43 19.45 -26.07
C ARG A 198 -12.30 19.01 -27.53
N LYS A 199 -11.13 18.53 -27.96
CA LYS A 199 -10.91 18.01 -29.33
C LYS A 199 -11.78 16.79 -29.63
N LYS A 200 -11.97 15.88 -28.66
CA LYS A 200 -12.86 14.71 -28.81
C LYS A 200 -14.35 15.10 -28.93
N MET A 201 -14.78 16.16 -28.26
CA MET A 201 -16.14 16.69 -28.44
C MET A 201 -16.33 17.32 -29.82
N PHE A 202 -15.28 17.89 -30.39
CA PHE A 202 -15.26 18.51 -31.71
C PHE A 202 -14.83 17.50 -32.79
N VAL A 203 -15.57 16.41 -32.98
CA VAL A 203 -15.42 15.56 -34.17
C VAL A 203 -16.43 16.05 -35.20
N LYS A 204 -15.94 16.71 -36.28
CA LYS A 204 -16.80 17.11 -37.40
C LYS A 204 -17.48 15.85 -37.97
N PRO A 205 -18.81 15.86 -38.20
CA PRO A 205 -19.48 14.72 -38.82
C PRO A 205 -18.84 14.43 -40.17
N LYS A 206 -18.45 13.17 -40.41
CA LYS A 206 -18.01 12.73 -41.73
C LYS A 206 -19.21 12.82 -42.66
N LYS A 207 -19.11 13.59 -43.76
CA LYS A 207 -20.12 13.55 -44.83
C LYS A 207 -20.15 12.13 -45.37
N THR A 208 -21.28 11.45 -45.23
CA THR A 208 -21.58 10.22 -45.96
C THR A 208 -21.69 10.61 -47.43
N ALA A 209 -20.88 9.98 -48.27
CA ALA A 209 -20.97 10.08 -49.73
C ALA A 209 -22.19 9.31 -50.23
#